data_AF-A0AAP6EFZ6-F1
#
_entry.id   AF-A0AAP6EFZ6-F1
#
_cell.length_a   1.000
_cell.length_b   1.000
_cell.length_c   1.000
_cell.angle_alpha   90.00
_cell.angle_beta   90.00
_cell.angle_gamma   90.00
#
_symmetry.space_group_name_H-M   'P 1'
#
loop_
_entity.id
_entity.type
_entity.pdbx_description
1 polymer ?
#
loop_
_entity_poly.entity_id
_entity_poly.type
_entity_poly.pdbx_seq_one_letter_code
_entity_poly.pdbx_strand_id
1 'polypeptide(L)'
;MARTGQTVKVDVEMREAAEALDAGARWPLLDNMPLAGIEQVVRIRAGRPDAPRKLPEAPGTVRLNRAHTIAETGIALIPVGASTHSAPALDLTMLPTTGPVPA
;
A
#
# COMPACT_ATOMS: atom_id res chain seq x y z
N MET A 1 16.17 14.84 18.74
CA MET A 1 15.16 15.53 17.92
C MET A 1 15.59 15.52 16.46
N ALA A 2 15.06 14.59 15.66
CA ALA A 2 15.31 14.57 14.21
C ALA A 2 14.29 15.48 13.52
N ARG A 3 14.76 16.63 13.01
CA ARG A 3 14.00 17.50 12.10
C ARG A 3 14.48 17.24 10.68
N THR A 4 13.76 16.40 9.95
CA THR A 4 13.80 16.31 8.47
C THR A 4 12.54 15.57 8.03
N GLY A 5 11.83 16.05 7.02
CA GLY A 5 10.56 15.48 6.51
C GLY A 5 10.66 14.09 5.87
N GLN A 6 11.60 13.25 6.30
CA GLN A 6 11.73 11.86 5.86
C GLN A 6 10.77 10.99 6.68
N THR A 7 9.93 10.24 5.96
CA THR A 7 9.10 9.24 6.60
C THR A 7 9.86 7.92 6.60
N VAL A 8 10.19 7.41 7.79
CA VAL A 8 10.87 6.12 7.94
C VAL A 8 9.82 5.02 7.87
N LYS A 9 9.99 4.10 6.91
CA LYS A 9 9.26 2.84 6.85
C LYS A 9 9.99 1.81 7.71
N VAL A 10 9.23 0.99 8.42
CA VAL A 10 9.76 -0.12 9.20
C VAL A 10 9.02 -1.37 8.73
N ASP A 11 9.76 -2.43 8.39
CA ASP A 11 9.17 -3.75 8.13
C ASP A 11 8.80 -4.38 9.46
N VAL A 12 7.56 -4.87 9.56
CA VAL A 12 7.03 -5.34 10.84
C VAL A 12 6.33 -6.68 10.68
N GLU A 13 6.84 -7.67 11.41
CA GLU A 13 6.17 -8.95 11.59
C GLU A 13 4.95 -8.79 12.52
N MET A 14 3.99 -9.72 12.45
CA MET A 14 2.73 -9.62 13.20
C MET A 14 2.92 -9.39 14.72
N ARG A 15 3.95 -10.01 15.31
CA ARG A 15 4.30 -9.89 16.74
C ARG A 15 4.91 -8.53 17.10
N GLU A 16 5.55 -7.86 16.14
CA GLU A 16 6.25 -6.58 16.31
C GLU A 16 5.32 -5.39 16.01
N ALA A 17 4.12 -5.64 15.45
CA ALA A 17 3.18 -4.59 15.03
C ALA A 17 2.76 -3.66 16.17
N ALA A 18 2.54 -4.22 17.37
CA ALA A 18 2.21 -3.43 18.54
C ALA A 18 3.39 -2.54 18.97
N GLU A 19 4.58 -3.12 19.09
CA GLU A 19 5.80 -2.41 19.51
C GLU A 19 6.19 -1.32 18.52
N ALA A 20 6.09 -1.59 17.21
CA ALA A 20 6.37 -0.60 16.18
C ALA A 20 5.40 0.58 16.24
N LEU A 21 4.10 0.32 16.43
CA LEU A 21 3.11 1.38 16.60
C LEU A 21 3.36 2.21 17.87
N ASP A 22 3.71 1.55 18.98
CA ASP A 22 4.03 2.21 20.26
C ASP A 22 5.35 3.01 20.19
N ALA A 23 6.31 2.57 19.37
CA ALA A 23 7.55 3.30 19.06
C ALA A 23 7.34 4.50 18.11
N GLY A 24 6.10 4.74 17.67
CA GLY A 24 5.76 5.85 16.77
C GLY A 24 6.07 5.57 15.30
N ALA A 25 6.22 4.29 14.90
CA ALA A 25 6.37 3.93 13.49
C ALA A 25 5.16 4.44 12.71
N ARG A 26 5.42 5.38 11.81
CA ARG A 26 4.37 6.03 11.03
C ARG A 26 3.83 5.14 9.92
N TRP A 27 4.68 4.27 9.38
CA TRP A 27 4.42 3.36 8.26
C TRP A 27 5.01 1.98 8.52
N PRO A 28 4.29 1.10 9.27
CA PRO A 28 4.65 -0.31 9.32
C PRO A 28 4.28 -0.97 7.98
N LEU A 29 5.30 -1.49 7.30
CA LEU A 29 5.14 -2.33 6.12
C LEU A 29 4.86 -3.76 6.61
N LEU A 30 3.68 -4.27 6.28
CA LEU A 30 3.22 -5.61 6.65
C LEU A 30 3.75 -6.60 5.62
N ASP A 31 5.03 -6.90 5.69
CA ASP A 31 5.66 -7.79 4.72
C ASP A 31 5.15 -9.24 4.86
N ASN A 32 4.89 -9.86 3.72
CA ASN A 32 4.32 -11.20 3.51
C ASN A 32 3.23 -11.69 4.50
N MET A 33 2.44 -10.79 5.08
CA MET A 33 1.49 -11.14 6.14
C MET A 33 0.20 -11.81 5.57
N PRO A 34 -0.33 -12.88 6.21
CA PRO A 34 -1.63 -13.43 5.84
C PRO A 34 -2.76 -12.46 6.17
N LEU A 35 -3.93 -12.63 5.52
CA LEU A 35 -5.09 -11.73 5.68
C LEU A 35 -5.50 -11.55 7.15
N ALA A 36 -5.55 -12.64 7.91
CA ALA A 36 -5.86 -12.61 9.35
C ALA A 36 -4.85 -11.78 10.16
N GLY A 37 -3.57 -11.78 9.77
CA GLY A 37 -2.55 -10.94 10.38
C GLY A 37 -2.80 -9.46 10.08
N ILE A 38 -3.12 -9.14 8.82
CA ILE A 38 -3.43 -7.77 8.40
C ILE A 38 -4.64 -7.23 9.18
N GLU A 39 -5.72 -8.00 9.27
CA GLU A 39 -6.92 -7.64 10.05
C GLU A 39 -6.59 -7.40 11.53
N GLN A 40 -5.73 -8.24 12.11
CA GLN A 40 -5.30 -8.07 13.49
C GLN A 40 -4.51 -6.78 13.67
N VAL A 41 -3.59 -6.45 12.77
CA VAL A 41 -2.83 -5.19 12.84
C VAL A 41 -3.73 -3.97 12.66
N VAL A 42 -4.70 -4.02 11.74
CA VAL A 42 -5.70 -2.95 11.58
C VAL A 42 -6.52 -2.77 12.85
N ARG A 43 -6.94 -3.86 13.51
CA ARG A 43 -7.68 -3.82 14.79
C ARG A 43 -6.86 -3.24 15.94
N ILE A 44 -5.61 -3.72 16.06
CA ILE A 44 -4.62 -3.25 17.05
C ILE A 44 -4.40 -1.73 16.91
N ARG A 45 -4.42 -1.24 15.67
CA ARG A 45 -4.30 0.17 15.37
C ARG A 45 -5.58 0.97 15.63
N ALA A 46 -6.76 0.42 15.34
CA ALA A 46 -8.04 1.07 15.60
C ALA A 46 -8.22 1.38 17.11
N GLY A 47 -7.63 0.57 17.99
CA GLY A 47 -7.58 0.82 19.43
C GLY A 47 -6.59 1.90 19.90
N ARG A 48 -5.79 2.50 19.00
CA ARG A 48 -4.76 3.52 19.32
C ARG A 48 -5.03 4.84 18.59
N PRO A 49 -5.91 5.70 19.11
CA PRO A 49 -6.29 6.97 18.45
C PRO A 49 -5.14 7.97 18.30
N ASP A 50 -4.11 7.88 19.16
CA ASP A 50 -2.90 8.70 19.09
C ASP A 50 -1.88 8.17 18.07
N ALA A 51 -2.06 6.94 17.57
CA ALA A 51 -1.22 6.40 16.53
C ALA A 51 -1.45 7.19 15.22
N PRO A 52 -0.38 7.46 14.44
CA PRO A 52 -0.48 8.27 13.24
C PRO A 52 -1.50 7.70 12.25
N ARG A 53 -2.51 8.50 11.85
CA ARG A 53 -3.63 8.14 10.95
C ARG A 53 -3.32 7.44 9.61
N LYS A 54 -2.06 7.38 9.17
CA LYS A 54 -1.68 6.73 7.91
C LYS A 54 -1.43 5.23 8.09
N LEU A 55 -2.28 4.43 7.45
CA LEU A 55 -2.55 3.02 7.75
C LEU A 55 -1.46 2.05 7.22
N PRO A 56 -1.49 0.78 7.65
CA PRO A 56 -0.47 -0.20 7.28
C PRO A 56 -0.34 -0.32 5.76
N GLU A 57 0.81 -0.81 5.30
CA GLU A 57 1.07 -1.06 3.89
C GLU A 57 1.17 -2.57 3.66
N ALA A 58 0.48 -3.11 2.66
CA ALA A 58 0.57 -4.54 2.31
C ALA A 58 1.89 -4.86 1.59
N PRO A 59 2.31 -6.14 1.46
CA PRO A 59 3.56 -6.49 0.79
C PRO A 59 3.54 -6.12 -0.70
N GLY A 60 4.69 -5.76 -1.27
CA GLY A 60 4.80 -5.33 -2.68
C GLY A 60 4.51 -6.42 -3.73
N THR A 61 4.48 -7.69 -3.32
CA THR A 61 4.21 -8.87 -4.16
C THR A 61 2.71 -9.18 -4.34
N VAL A 62 1.83 -8.28 -3.90
CA VAL A 62 0.38 -8.43 -4.04
C VAL A 62 0.01 -8.43 -5.52
N ARG A 63 -0.59 -9.54 -5.96
CA ARG A 63 -1.27 -9.63 -7.26
C ARG A 63 -2.57 -8.82 -7.21
N LEU A 64 -2.96 -8.21 -8.33
CA LEU A 64 -4.16 -7.36 -8.44
C LEU A 64 -5.43 -8.05 -7.91
N ASN A 65 -5.55 -9.37 -8.10
CA ASN A 65 -6.67 -10.16 -7.62
C ASN A 65 -6.78 -10.28 -6.09
N ARG A 66 -5.67 -10.16 -5.35
CA ARG A 66 -5.68 -10.14 -3.87
C ARG A 66 -5.87 -8.74 -3.30
N ALA A 67 -5.63 -7.68 -4.10
CA ALA A 67 -5.72 -6.30 -3.63
C ALA A 67 -7.12 -5.97 -3.10
N HIS A 68 -8.18 -6.49 -3.74
CA HIS A 68 -9.56 -6.28 -3.26
C HIS A 68 -9.77 -6.83 -1.85
N THR A 69 -9.47 -8.11 -1.63
CA THR A 69 -9.64 -8.76 -0.32
C THR A 69 -8.77 -8.11 0.76
N ILE A 70 -7.56 -7.67 0.40
CA ILE A 70 -6.69 -6.94 1.34
C ILE A 70 -7.28 -5.56 1.67
N ALA A 71 -7.90 -4.87 0.71
CA ALA A 71 -8.53 -3.57 0.95
C ALA A 71 -9.71 -3.67 1.94
N GLU A 72 -10.47 -4.76 1.89
CA GLU A 72 -11.59 -5.02 2.82
C GLU A 72 -11.15 -5.11 4.29
N THR A 73 -9.86 -5.38 4.57
CA THR A 73 -9.33 -5.38 5.94
C THR A 73 -9.29 -3.99 6.59
N GLY A 74 -9.47 -2.92 5.81
CA GLY A 74 -9.38 -1.54 6.29
C GLY A 74 -7.95 -0.97 6.27
N ILE A 75 -7.06 -1.57 5.48
CA ILE A 75 -5.70 -1.07 5.25
C ILE A 75 -5.70 0.24 4.42
N ALA A 76 -4.64 1.05 4.51
CA ALA A 76 -4.56 2.37 3.83
C ALA A 76 -4.22 2.22 2.36
N LEU A 77 -3.21 1.39 2.15
CA LEU A 77 -2.37 1.44 0.98
C LEU A 77 -1.91 0.02 0.69
N ILE A 78 -2.03 -0.34 -0.57
CA ILE A 78 -1.60 -1.61 -1.10
C ILE A 78 -0.65 -1.28 -2.25
N PRO A 79 0.67 -1.32 -2.03
CA PRO A 79 1.63 -1.15 -3.11
C PRO A 79 1.52 -2.37 -4.03
N VAL A 80 1.40 -2.12 -5.33
CA VAL A 80 1.32 -3.18 -6.35
C VAL A 80 2.48 -2.98 -7.31
N GLY A 81 3.59 -3.68 -7.09
CA GLY A 81 4.80 -3.55 -7.92
C GLY A 81 4.55 -3.89 -9.40
N ALA A 82 3.62 -4.82 -9.67
CA ALA A 82 3.24 -5.21 -11.02
C ALA A 82 2.72 -4.03 -11.87
N SER A 83 2.20 -2.96 -11.25
CA SER A 83 1.76 -1.76 -11.97
C SER A 83 2.89 -0.97 -12.64
N THR A 84 4.15 -1.16 -12.21
CA THR A 84 5.31 -0.43 -12.75
C THR A 84 6.29 -1.35 -13.46
N HIS A 85 6.59 -2.54 -12.93
CA HIS A 85 7.60 -3.44 -13.51
C HIS A 85 7.01 -4.52 -14.44
N SER A 86 5.68 -4.66 -14.51
CA SER A 86 5.02 -5.71 -15.29
C SER A 86 3.65 -5.28 -15.83
N ALA A 87 3.43 -3.98 -16.03
CA ALA A 87 2.20 -3.50 -16.63
C ALA A 87 2.14 -3.93 -18.11
N PRO A 88 1.01 -4.48 -18.59
CA PRO A 88 0.85 -4.78 -20.00
C PRO A 88 0.87 -3.48 -20.82
N ALA A 89 1.52 -3.51 -21.98
CA ALA A 89 1.50 -2.40 -22.90
C ALA A 89 0.08 -2.17 -23.44
N LEU A 90 -0.31 -0.90 -23.59
CA LEU A 90 -1.59 -0.55 -24.21
C LEU A 90 -1.47 -0.75 -25.72
N ASP A 91 -2.41 -1.50 -26.30
CA ASP A 91 -2.50 -1.67 -27.75
C ASP A 91 -3.13 -0.42 -28.38
N LEU A 92 -2.33 0.32 -29.16
CA LEU A 92 -2.72 1.59 -29.75
C LEU A 92 -2.49 1.54 -31.27
N THR A 93 -3.54 1.92 -32.01
CA THR A 93 -3.46 2.10 -33.47
C THR A 93 -3.89 3.52 -33.83
N MET A 94 -3.08 4.21 -34.63
CA MET A 94 -3.44 5.49 -35.23
C MET A 94 -4.14 5.25 -36.57
N LEU A 95 -5.39 5.69 -36.69
CA LEU A 95 -6.11 5.65 -37.96
C LEU A 95 -5.82 6.92 -38.77
N PRO A 96 -5.43 6.80 -40.05
CA PRO A 96 -5.24 7.96 -40.89
C PRO A 96 -6.58 8.66 -41.14
N THR A 97 -6.62 9.97 -40.92
CA THR A 97 -7.76 10.80 -41.31
C THR A 97 -7.53 11.30 -42.73
N THR A 98 -8.45 11.04 -43.65
CA THR A 98 -8.39 11.54 -45.05
C THR A 98 -9.11 12.88 -45.26
N GLY A 99 -9.55 13.53 -44.18
CA GLY A 99 -10.15 14.87 -44.21
C GLY A 99 -9.16 15.97 -43.84
N PRO A 100 -9.46 17.25 -44.18
CA PRO A 100 -8.63 18.38 -43.77
C PRO A 100 -8.57 18.48 -42.24
N VAL A 101 -7.38 18.77 -41.70
CA VAL A 101 -7.20 19.06 -40.28
C VAL A 101 -7.98 20.35 -39.97
N PRO A 102 -8.95 20.34 -39.04
CA PRO A 102 -9.63 21.57 -38.65
C PRO A 102 -8.62 22.56 -38.05
N ALA A 103 -8.71 23.81 -38.50
CA ALA A 103 -7.86 24.91 -38.05
C ALA A 103 -8.07 25.25 -36.57
#